data_AF-A0A2G9TBI6-F1
#
_entry.id   AF-A0A2G9TBI6-F1
#
_cell.length_a   1.000
_cell.length_b   1.000
_cell.length_c   1.000
_cell.angle_alpha   90.00
_cell.angle_beta   90.00
_cell.angle_gamma   90.00
#
_symmetry.space_group_name_H-M   'P 1'
#
loop_
_entity.id
_entity.type
_entity.pdbx_description
1 polymer ?
#
loop_
_entity_poly.entity_id
_entity_poly.type
_entity_poly.pdbx_seq_one_letter_code
_entity_poly.pdbx_strand_id
1 'polypeptide(L)'
;YGTGAAVGFLGEDTVRFGGVGSNQLAVPNTVFGQATSLAAFFADQPIDGILGLAFKTIAVDGVTPVFINAVDQGLVDQPIFTVFLEHVGAQDNVYGGVYTYGGLDTTNCGPVLAYQPLSSATYYQFKLSGVASGTYSSTKGWQAISDTGTSLLAAPTSIASAIADANGAT
;
A
#
# COMPACT_ATOMS: atom_id res chain seq x y z
N TYR A 1 4.10 7.18 12.56
CA TYR A 1 3.81 5.73 12.49
C TYR A 1 3.21 5.27 13.81
N GLY A 2 2.51 4.13 13.85
CA GLY A 2 1.90 3.64 15.10
C GLY A 2 2.92 3.38 16.21
N THR A 3 4.17 3.06 15.84
CA THR A 3 5.26 2.65 16.74
C THR A 3 6.41 3.67 16.82
N GLY A 4 6.28 4.85 16.19
CA GLY A 4 7.32 5.88 16.21
C GLY A 4 7.20 6.92 15.10
N ALA A 5 8.29 7.66 14.85
CA ALA A 5 8.35 8.74 13.87
C ALA A 5 9.59 8.66 12.97
N ALA A 6 9.50 9.30 11.80
CA ALA A 6 10.64 9.70 10.99
C ALA A 6 10.60 11.23 10.91
N VAL A 7 11.77 11.87 11.02
CA VAL A 7 11.91 13.33 10.98
C VAL A 7 13.00 13.67 9.99
N GLY A 8 12.81 14.79 9.28
CA GLY A 8 13.70 15.19 8.21
C GLY A 8 13.30 16.52 7.60
N PHE A 9 13.72 16.73 6.37
CA PHE A 9 13.38 17.90 5.56
C PHE A 9 13.03 17.48 4.13
N LEU A 10 12.43 18.38 3.35
CA LEU A 10 12.03 18.08 1.97
C LEU A 10 13.19 18.30 1.00
N GLY A 11 13.32 17.41 0.02
CA GLY A 11 14.12 17.60 -1.19
C GLY A 11 13.24 17.42 -2.43
N GLU A 12 13.78 17.80 -3.59
CA GLU A 12 13.14 17.63 -4.88
C GLU A 12 14.15 17.02 -5.86
N ASP A 13 13.74 15.94 -6.53
CA ASP A 13 14.55 15.30 -7.57
C ASP A 13 13.65 14.47 -8.50
N THR A 14 14.26 13.74 -9.44
CA THR A 14 13.60 12.74 -10.27
C THR A 14 13.56 11.39 -9.56
N VAL A 15 12.35 10.88 -9.32
CA VAL A 15 12.14 9.51 -8.81
C VAL A 15 11.93 8.56 -9.97
N ARG A 16 12.55 7.37 -9.92
CA ARG A 16 12.43 6.34 -10.96
C ARG A 16 11.86 5.06 -10.38
N PHE A 17 10.74 4.58 -10.93
CA PHE A 17 10.19 3.26 -10.60
C PHE A 17 10.87 2.17 -11.43
N GLY A 18 11.19 1.04 -10.79
CA GLY A 18 11.85 -0.10 -11.42
C GLY A 18 13.37 -0.10 -11.24
N GLY A 19 13.99 -1.25 -11.45
CA GLY A 19 15.43 -1.45 -11.27
C GLY A 19 16.29 -0.72 -12.31
N VAL A 20 17.54 -0.42 -11.96
CA VAL A 20 18.51 0.19 -12.88
C VAL A 20 18.66 -0.66 -14.13
N GLY A 21 18.60 -0.03 -15.31
CA GLY A 21 18.73 -0.71 -16.60
C GLY A 21 17.43 -1.38 -17.11
N SER A 22 16.34 -1.28 -16.36
CA SER A 22 15.00 -1.65 -16.85
C SER A 22 14.30 -0.48 -17.56
N ASN A 23 13.12 -0.72 -18.12
CA ASN A 23 12.24 0.34 -18.62
C ASN A 23 11.61 1.11 -17.45
N GLN A 24 12.36 2.05 -16.87
CA GLN A 24 11.94 2.79 -15.68
C GLN A 24 10.93 3.90 -16.01
N LEU A 25 9.89 4.03 -15.17
CA LEU A 25 9.05 5.22 -15.16
C LEU A 25 9.76 6.33 -14.38
N ALA A 26 10.18 7.39 -15.09
CA ALA A 26 10.90 8.52 -14.52
C ALA A 26 9.95 9.69 -14.24
N VAL A 27 9.86 10.12 -12.99
CA VAL A 27 8.95 11.18 -12.54
C VAL A 27 9.78 12.37 -12.02
N PRO A 28 10.01 13.40 -12.85
CA PRO A 28 10.77 14.57 -12.46
C PRO A 28 9.96 15.47 -11.50
N ASN A 29 10.65 16.43 -10.88
CA ASN A 29 10.07 17.41 -9.96
C ASN A 29 9.26 16.73 -8.84
N THR A 30 9.76 15.62 -8.32
CA THR A 30 9.13 14.88 -7.23
C THR A 30 9.72 15.36 -5.92
N VAL A 31 8.87 15.93 -5.06
CA VAL A 31 9.24 16.31 -3.70
C VAL A 31 9.12 15.09 -2.78
N PHE A 32 10.14 14.84 -1.97
CA PHE A 32 10.18 13.72 -1.02
C PHE A 32 10.92 14.10 0.27
N GLY A 33 10.70 13.31 1.33
CA GLY A 33 11.35 13.51 2.61
C GLY A 33 12.74 12.88 2.67
N GLN A 34 13.73 13.64 3.11
CA GLN A 34 15.06 13.18 3.47
C GLN A 34 15.13 13.03 4.99
N ALA A 35 15.09 11.77 5.46
CA ALA A 35 15.11 11.49 6.89
C ALA A 35 16.48 11.77 7.50
N THR A 36 16.50 12.52 8.60
CA THR A 36 17.69 12.75 9.43
C THR A 36 17.60 12.03 10.77
N SER A 37 16.41 11.54 11.13
CA SER A 37 16.16 10.73 12.32
C SER A 37 15.04 9.74 12.03
N LEU A 38 15.26 8.49 12.46
CA LEU A 38 14.33 7.38 12.30
C LEU A 38 14.12 6.71 13.66
N ALA A 39 12.88 6.30 13.94
CA ALA A 39 12.58 5.46 15.09
C ALA A 39 13.34 4.12 15.01
N ALA A 40 13.75 3.59 16.16
CA ALA A 40 14.64 2.43 16.25
C ALA A 40 14.12 1.18 15.52
N PHE A 41 12.80 0.98 15.42
CA PHE A 41 12.23 -0.19 14.74
C PHE A 41 12.53 -0.23 13.24
N PHE A 42 12.89 0.89 12.61
CA PHE A 42 13.33 0.92 11.20
C PHE A 42 14.71 0.28 11.02
N ALA A 43 15.52 0.18 12.07
CA ALA A 43 16.88 -0.37 11.97
C ALA A 43 16.91 -1.86 11.56
N ASP A 44 15.86 -2.60 11.91
CA ASP A 44 15.76 -4.05 11.68
C ASP A 44 14.90 -4.40 10.46
N GLN A 45 14.51 -3.41 9.63
CA GLN A 45 13.69 -3.65 8.44
C GLN A 45 14.57 -3.83 7.20
N PRO A 46 14.20 -4.73 6.26
CA PRO A 46 14.96 -4.95 5.02
C PRO A 46 14.71 -3.87 3.95
N ILE A 47 14.31 -2.66 4.35
CA ILE A 47 13.95 -1.55 3.46
C ILE A 47 14.64 -0.26 3.89
N ASP A 48 15.04 0.56 2.91
CA ASP A 48 15.69 1.85 3.17
C ASP A 48 14.69 2.99 3.42
N GLY A 49 13.42 2.81 3.00
CA GLY A 49 12.41 3.86 3.08
C GLY A 49 11.03 3.40 2.62
N ILE A 50 10.10 4.36 2.58
CA ILE A 50 8.70 4.14 2.23
C ILE A 50 8.32 5.07 1.09
N LEU A 51 7.70 4.50 0.04
CA LEU A 51 7.08 5.25 -1.05
C LEU A 51 5.56 5.19 -0.87
N GLY A 52 4.97 6.31 -0.42
CA GLY A 52 3.53 6.42 -0.21
C GLY A 52 2.76 6.51 -1.53
N LEU A 53 1.79 5.61 -1.72
CA LEU A 53 0.92 5.55 -2.91
C LEU A 53 -0.52 6.04 -2.65
N ALA A 54 -0.84 6.43 -1.42
CA ALA A 54 -2.16 6.93 -1.05
C ALA A 54 -2.41 8.38 -1.52
N PHE A 55 -3.54 8.96 -1.10
CA PHE A 55 -3.99 10.27 -1.56
C PHE A 55 -3.27 11.44 -0.90
N LYS A 56 -3.19 12.57 -1.62
CA LYS A 56 -2.56 13.81 -1.15
C LYS A 56 -3.14 14.35 0.16
N THR A 57 -4.41 14.06 0.46
CA THR A 57 -5.10 14.55 1.66
C THR A 57 -4.46 14.11 2.99
N ILE A 58 -3.67 13.04 2.96
CA ILE A 58 -2.94 12.54 4.14
C ILE A 58 -1.42 12.71 4.00
N ALA A 59 -0.96 13.37 2.93
CA ALA A 59 0.46 13.69 2.76
C ALA A 59 0.84 14.82 3.73
N VAL A 60 1.87 14.58 4.54
CA VAL A 60 2.46 15.61 5.40
C VAL A 60 2.93 16.77 4.51
N ASP A 61 2.72 18.00 4.98
CA ASP A 61 3.03 19.25 4.28
C ASP A 61 2.33 19.42 2.91
N GLY A 62 1.32 18.58 2.61
CA GLY A 62 0.58 18.67 1.36
C GLY A 62 1.44 18.39 0.12
N VAL A 63 2.51 17.60 0.26
CA VAL A 63 3.35 17.16 -0.85
C VAL A 63 2.55 16.26 -1.79
N THR A 64 2.68 16.45 -3.11
CA THR A 64 2.01 15.59 -4.09
C THR A 64 2.68 14.21 -4.12
N PRO A 65 1.94 13.10 -3.86
CA PRO A 65 2.49 11.75 -3.96
C PRO A 65 3.05 11.45 -5.35
N VAL A 66 4.15 10.71 -5.42
CA VAL A 66 4.92 10.49 -6.66
C VAL A 66 4.10 9.87 -7.80
N PHE A 67 3.19 8.92 -7.51
CA PHE A 67 2.37 8.34 -8.57
C PHE A 67 1.30 9.32 -9.08
N ILE A 68 0.73 10.15 -8.20
CA ILE A 68 -0.17 11.24 -8.60
C ILE A 68 0.59 12.23 -9.48
N ASN A 69 1.83 12.59 -9.11
CA ASN A 69 2.70 13.43 -9.93
C ASN A 69 2.95 12.83 -11.33
N ALA A 70 3.14 11.51 -11.42
CA ALA A 70 3.29 10.82 -12.69
C ALA A 70 2.04 10.92 -13.57
N VAL A 71 0.86 10.76 -12.98
CA VAL A 71 -0.44 10.92 -13.66
C VAL A 71 -0.63 12.36 -14.14
N ASP A 72 -0.39 13.35 -13.27
CA ASP A 72 -0.57 14.76 -13.58
C ASP A 72 0.36 15.24 -14.71
N GLN A 73 1.55 14.64 -14.82
CA GLN A 73 2.51 14.89 -15.90
C GLN A 73 2.23 14.08 -17.17
N GLY A 74 1.22 13.20 -17.19
CA GLY A 74 0.88 12.37 -18.35
C GLY A 74 1.93 11.30 -18.68
N LEU A 75 2.65 10.82 -17.67
CA LEU A 75 3.76 9.85 -17.84
C LEU A 75 3.29 8.38 -17.85
N VAL A 76 1.99 8.15 -17.64
CA VAL A 76 1.38 6.82 -17.61
C VAL A 76 0.13 6.79 -18.47
N ASP A 77 -0.14 5.64 -19.12
CA ASP A 77 -1.28 5.48 -20.02
C ASP A 77 -2.62 5.55 -19.27
N GLN A 78 -2.66 5.05 -18.03
CA GLN A 78 -3.85 5.05 -17.18
C GLN A 78 -3.51 5.48 -15.75
N PRO A 79 -4.42 6.18 -15.04
CA PRO A 79 -4.22 6.63 -13.67
C PRO A 79 -4.45 5.49 -12.65
N ILE A 80 -3.87 4.32 -12.89
CA ILE A 80 -4.02 3.12 -12.06
C ILE A 80 -2.67 2.44 -11.84
N PHE A 81 -2.57 1.73 -10.72
CA PHE A 81 -1.53 0.74 -10.50
C PHE A 81 -2.15 -0.53 -9.93
N THR A 82 -1.49 -1.66 -10.16
CA THR A 82 -1.85 -2.95 -9.56
C THR A 82 -0.67 -3.53 -8.81
N VAL A 83 -0.97 -4.28 -7.75
CA VAL A 83 0.04 -4.88 -6.88
C VAL A 83 -0.24 -6.37 -6.82
N PHE A 84 0.73 -7.17 -7.23
CA PHE A 84 0.75 -8.60 -6.99
C PHE A 84 1.84 -8.90 -5.96
N LEU A 85 1.47 -9.59 -4.89
CA LEU A 85 2.40 -10.05 -3.86
C LEU A 85 2.39 -11.57 -3.86
N GLU A 86 3.53 -12.18 -4.19
CA GLU A 86 3.69 -13.63 -4.23
C GLU A 86 3.87 -14.17 -2.80
N HIS A 87 3.19 -15.26 -2.47
CA HIS A 87 3.28 -15.84 -1.13
C HIS A 87 4.45 -16.81 -1.03
N VAL A 88 5.64 -16.27 -0.75
CA VAL A 88 6.89 -17.06 -0.68
C VAL A 88 7.31 -17.49 0.72
N GLY A 89 6.56 -17.09 1.77
CA GLY A 89 6.91 -17.38 3.16
C GLY A 89 8.20 -16.68 3.61
N ALA A 90 9.04 -17.39 4.35
CA ALA A 90 10.31 -16.86 4.88
C ALA A 90 11.52 -17.06 3.93
N GLN A 91 11.26 -17.13 2.62
CA GLN A 91 12.32 -17.30 1.63
C GLN A 91 12.92 -15.95 1.24
N ASP A 92 14.25 -15.91 1.16
CA ASP A 92 15.01 -14.74 0.76
C ASP A 92 15.49 -14.85 -0.69
N ASN A 93 15.64 -13.71 -1.37
CA ASN A 93 16.17 -13.61 -2.75
C ASN A 93 15.37 -14.41 -3.80
N VAL A 94 14.07 -14.57 -3.60
CA VAL A 94 13.13 -15.15 -4.57
C VAL A 94 12.19 -14.07 -5.11
N TYR A 95 11.49 -14.37 -6.20
CA TYR A 95 10.48 -13.46 -6.75
C TYR A 95 9.33 -13.28 -5.74
N GLY A 96 9.19 -12.05 -5.20
CA GLY A 96 8.19 -11.72 -4.18
C GLY A 96 6.93 -11.04 -4.70
N GLY A 97 6.85 -10.74 -6.00
CA GLY A 97 5.72 -10.06 -6.62
C GLY A 97 6.12 -8.91 -7.54
N VAL A 98 5.13 -8.11 -7.96
CA VAL A 98 5.30 -7.02 -8.93
C VAL A 98 4.31 -5.88 -8.68
N TYR A 99 4.79 -4.65 -8.88
CA TYR A 99 3.96 -3.46 -9.06
C TYR A 99 3.88 -3.15 -10.55
N THR A 100 2.66 -2.98 -11.07
CA THR A 100 2.43 -2.46 -12.42
C THR A 100 1.88 -1.05 -12.31
N TYR A 101 2.57 -0.08 -12.91
CA TYR A 101 2.17 1.32 -12.93
C TYR A 101 1.64 1.69 -14.32
N GLY A 102 0.53 2.41 -14.39
CA GLY A 102 -0.03 2.90 -15.66
C GLY A 102 -0.95 1.92 -16.38
N GLY A 103 -1.31 0.80 -15.75
CA GLY A 103 -2.13 -0.23 -16.36
C GLY A 103 -2.48 -1.35 -15.40
N LEU A 104 -3.28 -2.30 -15.89
CA LEU A 104 -3.60 -3.54 -15.18
C LEU A 104 -2.52 -4.58 -15.45
N ASP A 105 -2.12 -5.32 -14.42
CA ASP A 105 -1.32 -6.52 -14.58
C ASP A 105 -2.17 -7.64 -15.22
N THR A 106 -1.95 -7.91 -16.50
CA THR A 106 -2.66 -8.96 -17.25
C THR A 106 -2.06 -10.36 -17.06
N THR A 107 -0.94 -10.48 -16.33
CA THR A 107 -0.26 -11.75 -16.07
C THR A 107 -0.74 -12.34 -14.75
N ASN A 108 -0.78 -11.52 -13.68
CA ASN A 108 -1.07 -12.00 -12.32
C ASN A 108 -2.50 -11.70 -11.84
N CYS A 109 -3.25 -10.80 -12.51
CA CYS A 109 -4.68 -10.63 -12.21
C CYS A 109 -5.53 -11.73 -12.86
N GLY A 110 -6.49 -12.26 -12.10
CA GLY A 110 -7.50 -13.18 -12.64
C GLY A 110 -8.49 -12.51 -13.60
N PRO A 111 -9.35 -13.30 -14.27
CA PRO A 111 -10.28 -12.80 -15.29
C PRO A 111 -11.41 -11.91 -14.73
N VAL A 112 -11.61 -11.90 -13.41
CA VAL A 112 -12.67 -11.13 -12.76
C VAL A 112 -12.07 -9.95 -12.03
N LEU A 113 -12.41 -8.74 -12.49
CA LEU A 113 -12.07 -7.49 -11.82
C LEU A 113 -13.33 -6.92 -11.16
N ALA A 114 -13.28 -6.77 -9.84
CA ALA A 114 -14.34 -6.14 -9.07
C ALA A 114 -13.87 -4.77 -8.58
N TYR A 115 -14.58 -3.71 -8.98
CA TYR A 115 -14.32 -2.36 -8.51
C TYR A 115 -15.23 -2.04 -7.33
N GLN A 116 -14.66 -1.42 -6.30
CA GLN A 116 -15.41 -0.86 -5.18
C GLN A 116 -15.16 0.65 -5.11
N PRO A 117 -16.21 1.48 -5.00
CA PRO A 117 -16.04 2.91 -4.87
C PRO A 117 -15.37 3.22 -3.53
N LEU A 118 -14.49 4.22 -3.54
CA LEU A 118 -13.91 4.74 -2.31
C LEU A 118 -15.00 5.37 -1.46
N SER A 119 -15.00 5.07 -0.16
CA SER A 119 -15.85 5.76 0.81
C SER A 119 -15.20 7.06 1.31
N SER A 120 -13.87 7.16 1.20
CA SER A 120 -13.08 8.36 1.48
C SER A 120 -11.80 8.31 0.67
N ALA A 121 -11.44 9.40 -0.03
CA ALA A 121 -10.18 9.53 -0.76
C ALA A 121 -9.04 10.00 0.17
N THR A 122 -8.86 9.30 1.30
CA THR A 122 -7.76 9.51 2.26
C THR A 122 -6.78 8.35 2.18
N TYR A 123 -7.27 7.16 2.48
CA TYR A 123 -6.65 5.88 2.16
C TYR A 123 -7.36 5.25 0.97
N TYR A 124 -6.91 4.07 0.52
CA TYR A 124 -7.70 3.19 -0.35
C TYR A 124 -8.84 2.55 0.46
N GLN A 125 -9.74 3.40 0.96
CA GLN A 125 -10.81 3.06 1.89
C GLN A 125 -12.11 2.75 1.14
N PHE A 126 -12.74 1.63 1.48
CA PHE A 126 -14.01 1.20 0.92
C PHE A 126 -14.91 0.55 1.98
N LYS A 127 -16.20 0.39 1.64
CA LYS A 127 -17.17 -0.20 2.55
C LYS A 127 -17.24 -1.72 2.37
N LEU A 128 -17.10 -2.45 3.47
CA LEU A 128 -17.40 -3.88 3.54
C LEU A 128 -18.89 -4.11 3.82
N SER A 129 -19.48 -5.07 3.13
CA SER A 129 -20.87 -5.49 3.36
C SER A 129 -20.99 -6.48 4.53
N GLY A 130 -19.95 -7.27 4.77
CA GLY A 130 -19.92 -8.27 5.83
C GLY A 130 -18.55 -8.91 5.96
N VAL A 131 -18.32 -9.61 7.06
CA VAL A 131 -17.17 -10.48 7.29
C VAL A 131 -17.66 -11.81 7.84
N ALA A 132 -17.03 -12.91 7.44
CA ALA A 132 -17.35 -14.24 7.93
C ALA A 132 -16.09 -15.11 7.97
N SER A 133 -16.00 -15.99 8.95
CA SER A 133 -14.94 -16.98 9.11
C SER A 133 -15.38 -18.06 10.10
N GLY A 134 -15.21 -19.34 9.77
CA GLY A 134 -15.72 -20.44 10.58
C GLY A 134 -17.23 -20.30 10.85
N THR A 135 -17.62 -20.36 12.13
CA THR A 135 -19.01 -20.12 12.59
C THR A 135 -19.34 -18.64 12.81
N TYR A 136 -18.36 -17.73 12.73
CA TYR A 136 -18.58 -16.31 12.89
C TYR A 136 -19.05 -15.68 11.58
N SER A 137 -20.08 -14.85 11.64
CA SER A 137 -20.54 -14.02 10.52
C SER A 137 -21.18 -12.75 11.06
N SER A 138 -20.91 -11.64 10.39
CA SER A 138 -21.57 -10.38 10.70
C SER A 138 -21.64 -9.50 9.45
N THR A 139 -22.81 -8.92 9.24
CA THR A 139 -23.13 -8.02 8.12
C THR A 139 -23.21 -6.56 8.56
N LYS A 140 -22.69 -6.26 9.76
CA LYS A 140 -22.63 -4.89 10.29
C LYS A 140 -21.57 -4.12 9.49
N GLY A 141 -21.92 -3.59 8.33
CA GLY A 141 -20.95 -3.04 7.38
C GLY A 141 -19.87 -2.13 8.01
N TRP A 142 -18.62 -2.33 7.60
CA TRP A 142 -17.45 -1.64 8.13
C TRP A 142 -16.75 -0.82 7.05
N GLN A 143 -15.86 0.07 7.49
CA GLN A 143 -14.84 0.63 6.62
C GLN A 143 -13.61 -0.27 6.65
N ALA A 144 -13.01 -0.49 5.49
CA ALA A 144 -11.74 -1.20 5.34
C ALA A 144 -10.82 -0.36 4.46
N ILE A 145 -9.52 -0.55 4.64
CA ILE A 145 -8.49 0.01 3.77
C ILE A 145 -7.72 -1.13 3.12
N SER A 146 -7.37 -0.97 1.85
CA SER A 146 -6.33 -1.80 1.24
C SER A 146 -4.98 -1.14 1.50
N ASP A 147 -4.15 -1.77 2.32
CA ASP A 147 -2.85 -1.24 2.75
C ASP A 147 -1.74 -2.26 2.50
N THR A 148 -0.89 -1.98 1.51
CA THR A 148 0.27 -2.82 1.18
C THR A 148 1.42 -2.67 2.17
N GLY A 149 1.35 -1.70 3.08
CA GLY A 149 2.33 -1.49 4.14
C GLY A 149 2.08 -2.29 5.42
N THR A 150 0.93 -2.96 5.54
CA THR A 150 0.57 -3.78 6.71
C THR A 150 0.54 -5.26 6.35
N SER A 151 1.34 -6.08 7.05
CA SER A 151 1.48 -7.51 6.73
C SER A 151 0.28 -8.37 7.13
N LEU A 152 -0.44 -8.00 8.20
CA LEU A 152 -1.56 -8.78 8.76
C LEU A 152 -2.90 -8.10 8.49
N LEU A 153 -3.96 -8.89 8.46
CA LEU A 153 -5.31 -8.34 8.52
C LEU A 153 -5.57 -7.76 9.92
N ALA A 154 -5.75 -6.45 9.98
CA ALA A 154 -6.15 -5.75 11.20
C ALA A 154 -7.67 -5.59 11.25
N ALA A 155 -8.26 -5.84 12.42
CA ALA A 155 -9.69 -5.67 12.67
C ALA A 155 -9.92 -5.18 14.10
N PRO A 156 -11.11 -4.62 14.42
CA PRO A 156 -11.47 -4.33 15.81
C PRO A 156 -11.34 -5.58 16.67
N THR A 157 -10.84 -5.43 17.90
CA THR A 157 -10.53 -6.55 18.81
C THR A 157 -11.71 -7.53 18.95
N SER A 158 -12.93 -7.02 19.10
CA SER A 158 -14.12 -7.87 19.23
C SER A 158 -14.40 -8.75 18.00
N ILE A 159 -14.06 -8.28 16.80
CA ILE A 159 -14.21 -9.03 15.55
C ILE A 159 -13.07 -10.04 15.43
N ALA A 160 -11.83 -9.61 15.68
CA ALA A 160 -10.65 -10.45 15.61
C ALA A 160 -10.74 -11.63 16.61
N SER A 161 -11.13 -11.38 17.86
CA SER A 161 -11.33 -12.43 18.86
C SER A 161 -12.45 -13.39 18.47
N ALA A 162 -13.59 -12.89 18.00
CA ALA A 162 -14.69 -13.77 17.58
C ALA A 162 -14.32 -14.66 16.38
N ILE A 163 -13.52 -14.13 15.43
CA ILE A 163 -12.96 -14.92 14.33
C ILE A 163 -11.97 -15.96 14.87
N ALA A 164 -11.07 -15.58 15.79
CA ALA A 164 -10.12 -16.50 16.40
C ALA A 164 -10.83 -17.67 17.11
N ASP A 165 -11.80 -17.37 17.96
CA ASP A 165 -12.62 -18.37 18.68
C ASP A 165 -13.36 -19.30 17.72
N ALA A 166 -13.97 -18.75 16.67
CA ALA A 166 -14.72 -19.51 15.65
C ALA A 166 -13.85 -20.47 14.84
N ASN A 167 -12.53 -20.29 14.84
CA ASN A 167 -11.56 -21.15 14.17
C ASN A 167 -10.68 -21.94 15.15
N GLY A 168 -10.96 -21.90 16.46
CA GLY A 168 -10.21 -22.62 17.47
C GLY A 168 -8.77 -22.13 17.68
N ALA A 169 -8.48 -20.88 17.34
CA ALA A 169 -7.21 -20.26 17.69
C ALA A 169 -7.16 -19.95 19.20
N THR A 170 -6.03 -20.23 19.83
CA THR A 170 -5.77 -20.01 21.27
C THR A 170 -4.86 -18.82 21.50
#